data_AF-A0A923XGW6-F1
#
_entry.id   AF-A0A923XGW6-F1
#
_cell.length_a   1.000
_cell.length_b   1.000
_cell.length_c   1.000
_cell.angle_alpha   90.00
_cell.angle_beta   90.00
_cell.angle_gamma   90.00
#
_symmetry.space_group_name_H-M   'P 1'
#
loop_
_entity.id
_entity.type
_entity.pdbx_description
1 polymer ?
#
loop_
_entity_poly.entity_id
_entity_poly.type
_entity_poly.pdbx_seq_one_letter_code
_entity_poly.pdbx_strand_id
1 'polypeptide(L)'
;LQQVLNPGNFARVKPGMMMEEVRRMLGKPAKAITYSLKNETAWDWRYLEPPNTQLVFTVWFNSEYRVLRTTTGPDQDAMEHQGK
;
A
#
# COMPACT_ATOMS: atom_id res chain seq x y z
N LEU A 1 -10.69 -12.92 13.73
CA LEU A 1 -9.62 -12.33 12.89
C LEU A 1 -9.82 -10.83 12.87
N GLN A 2 -8.93 -10.04 13.47
CA GLN A 2 -9.01 -8.59 13.35
C GLN A 2 -8.61 -8.20 11.92
N GLN A 3 -9.57 -7.65 11.18
CA GLN A 3 -9.30 -7.09 9.86
C GLN A 3 -8.58 -5.74 10.05
N VAL A 4 -7.25 -5.81 10.15
CA VAL A 4 -6.37 -4.63 10.28
C VAL A 4 -6.31 -3.81 8.99
N LEU A 5 -6.74 -4.40 7.87
CA LEU A 5 -6.90 -3.77 6.57
C LEU A 5 -8.34 -3.25 6.42
N ASN A 6 -8.61 -2.14 7.08
CA ASN A 6 -9.86 -1.41 6.97
C ASN A 6 -9.57 0.08 6.68
N PRO A 7 -10.52 0.81 6.05
CA PRO A 7 -10.35 2.22 5.71
C PRO A 7 -9.96 3.12 6.89
N GLY A 8 -10.43 2.78 8.10
CA GLY A 8 -10.12 3.52 9.32
C GLY A 8 -8.64 3.42 9.73
N ASN A 9 -8.02 2.26 9.56
CA ASN A 9 -6.59 2.08 9.80
C ASN A 9 -5.73 2.73 8.71
N PHE A 10 -6.18 2.74 7.46
CA PHE A 10 -5.47 3.42 6.37
C PHE A 10 -5.39 4.93 6.59
N ALA A 11 -6.45 5.55 7.12
CA ALA A 11 -6.48 6.97 7.44
C ALA A 11 -5.42 7.39 8.49
N ARG A 12 -4.88 6.43 9.25
CA ARG A 12 -3.81 6.67 10.24
C ARG A 12 -2.45 6.80 9.58
N VAL A 13 -2.24 6.26 8.38
CA VAL A 13 -0.98 6.42 7.65
C VAL A 13 -0.90 7.85 7.11
N LYS A 14 0.12 8.59 7.54
CA LYS A 14 0.35 10.00 7.14
C LYS A 14 1.70 10.18 6.47
N PRO A 15 1.84 11.17 5.56
CA PRO A 15 3.15 11.56 5.02
C PRO A 15 4.18 11.83 6.12
N GLY A 16 5.42 11.40 5.90
CA GLY A 16 6.53 11.52 6.85
C GLY A 16 6.69 10.36 7.83
N MET A 17 5.67 9.51 8.00
CA MET A 17 5.75 8.31 8.85
C MET A 17 6.82 7.34 8.34
N MET A 18 7.50 6.66 9.26
CA MET A 18 8.48 5.64 8.91
C MET A 18 7.78 4.36 8.43
N MET A 19 8.38 3.69 7.44
CA MET A 19 7.96 2.38 6.94
C MET A 19 7.72 1.35 8.05
N GLU A 20 8.57 1.32 9.07
CA GLU A 20 8.41 0.41 10.21
C GLU A 20 7.12 0.67 10.98
N GLU A 21 6.73 1.94 11.13
CA GLU A 21 5.50 2.34 11.80
C GLU A 21 4.28 1.88 11.00
N VAL A 22 4.32 2.06 9.66
CA VAL A 22 3.29 1.55 8.74
C VAL A 22 3.17 0.03 8.82
N ARG A 23 4.30 -0.68 8.84
CA ARG A 23 4.34 -2.14 8.98
C ARG A 23 3.75 -2.63 10.30
N ARG A 24 3.98 -1.90 11.39
CA ARG A 24 3.37 -2.21 12.70
C ARG A 24 1.85 -2.01 12.69
N MET A 25 1.36 -1.02 11.94
CA MET A 25 -0.08 -0.73 11.84
C MET A 25 -0.83 -1.68 10.91
N LEU A 26 -0.30 -1.93 9.71
CA LEU A 26 -0.99 -2.67 8.64
C LEU A 26 -0.51 -4.12 8.49
N GLY A 27 0.55 -4.50 9.20
CA GLY A 27 1.19 -5.81 9.07
C GLY A 27 2.10 -5.91 7.84
N LYS A 28 2.40 -7.15 7.44
CA LYS A 28 3.26 -7.42 6.28
C LYS A 28 2.51 -7.04 4.99
N PRO A 29 3.12 -6.26 4.09
CA PRO A 29 2.53 -5.99 2.78
C PRO A 29 2.44 -7.27 1.94
N ALA A 30 1.45 -7.32 1.06
CA ALA A 30 1.30 -8.39 0.08
C ALA A 30 2.38 -8.30 -1.01
N LYS A 31 2.70 -7.09 -1.45
CA LYS A 31 3.74 -6.81 -2.46
C LYS A 31 4.57 -5.61 -2.02
N ALA A 32 5.86 -5.63 -2.35
CA ALA A 32 6.76 -4.51 -2.17
C ALA A 32 7.62 -4.36 -3.43
N ILE A 33 7.56 -3.21 -4.07
CA ILE A 33 8.28 -2.90 -5.31
C ILE A 33 9.10 -1.63 -5.10
N THR A 34 10.39 -1.69 -5.43
CA THR A 34 11.25 -0.50 -5.46
C THR A 34 11.39 -0.01 -6.89
N TYR A 35 10.95 1.21 -7.15
CA TYR A 35 11.09 1.90 -8.43
C TYR A 35 12.37 2.73 -8.43
N SER A 36 13.49 2.11 -8.81
CA SER A 36 14.83 2.73 -8.77
C SER A 36 14.91 4.04 -9.53
N LEU A 37 14.21 4.15 -10.68
CA LEU A 37 14.18 5.39 -11.49
C LEU A 37 13.50 6.56 -10.78
N LYS A 38 12.56 6.29 -9.87
CA LYS A 38 11.83 7.30 -9.10
C LYS A 38 12.39 7.48 -7.68
N ASN A 39 13.29 6.59 -7.24
CA ASN A 39 13.73 6.48 -5.85
C ASN A 39 12.55 6.34 -4.86
N GLU A 40 11.50 5.64 -5.30
CA GLU A 40 10.30 5.39 -4.50
C GLU A 40 10.11 3.89 -4.28
N THR A 41 9.57 3.52 -3.13
CA THR A 41 9.17 2.14 -2.84
C THR A 41 7.66 2.09 -2.63
N ALA A 42 6.95 1.23 -3.36
CA ALA A 42 5.52 1.02 -3.20
C ALA A 42 5.26 -0.28 -2.43
N TRP A 43 4.47 -0.22 -1.37
CA TRP A 43 4.00 -1.39 -0.63
C TRP A 43 2.49 -1.51 -0.76
N ASP A 44 2.04 -2.70 -1.12
CA ASP A 44 0.63 -2.98 -1.42
C ASP A 44 0.02 -3.90 -0.37
N TRP A 45 -1.19 -3.57 0.07
CA TRP A 45 -2.04 -4.42 0.89
C TRP A 45 -3.36 -4.67 0.16
N ARG A 46 -3.64 -5.94 -0.11
CA ARG A 46 -4.90 -6.39 -0.71
C ARG A 46 -5.95 -6.58 0.37
N TYR A 47 -7.13 -6.02 0.15
CA TYR A 47 -8.27 -6.20 1.05
C TYR A 47 -9.56 -6.37 0.26
N LEU A 48 -10.54 -7.01 0.89
CA LEU A 48 -11.88 -7.17 0.34
C LEU A 48 -12.80 -6.16 1.01
N GLU A 49 -13.45 -5.34 0.19
CA GLU A 49 -14.53 -4.47 0.60
C GLU A 49 -15.87 -5.12 0.22
N PRO A 50 -16.83 -5.23 1.15
CA PRO A 50 -18.14 -5.80 0.83
C PRO A 50 -18.86 -4.95 -0.23
N PRO A 51 -19.63 -5.58 -1.15
CA PRO A 51 -20.04 -6.97 -1.12
C PRO A 51 -19.04 -7.98 -1.70
N ASN A 52 -18.10 -7.59 -2.57
CA ASN A 52 -17.03 -8.50 -3.06
C ASN A 52 -15.92 -7.76 -3.86
N THR A 53 -15.64 -6.50 -3.54
CA THR A 53 -14.70 -5.67 -4.30
C THR A 53 -13.28 -5.89 -3.77
N GLN A 54 -12.38 -6.34 -4.63
CA GLN A 54 -10.97 -6.49 -4.28
C GLN A 54 -10.22 -5.18 -4.56
N LEU A 55 -9.72 -4.58 -3.49
CA LEU A 55 -9.01 -3.31 -3.52
C LEU A 55 -7.57 -3.50 -3.04
N VAL A 56 -6.72 -2.59 -3.49
CA VAL A 56 -5.34 -2.44 -3.03
C VAL A 56 -5.20 -1.09 -2.38
N PHE A 57 -4.62 -1.10 -1.18
CA PHE A 57 -4.07 0.07 -0.56
C PHE A 57 -2.56 0.07 -0.77
N THR A 58 -2.04 1.09 -1.44
CA THR A 58 -0.60 1.26 -1.72
C THR A 58 -0.06 2.42 -0.90
N VAL A 59 1.05 2.19 -0.20
CA VAL A 59 1.82 3.24 0.46
C VAL A 59 3.13 3.43 -0.29
N TRP A 60 3.38 4.66 -0.72
CA TRP A 60 4.60 5.06 -1.41
C TRP A 60 5.58 5.66 -0.41
N PHE A 61 6.81 5.18 -0.40
CA PHE A 61 7.90 5.65 0.44
C PHE A 61 8.98 6.32 -0.40
N ASN A 62 9.66 7.33 0.16
CA ASN A 62 10.86 7.91 -0.41
C ASN A 62 12.11 7.03 -0.16
N SER A 63 13.27 7.49 -0.60
CA SER A 63 14.57 6.83 -0.37
C SER A 63 14.97 6.69 1.10
N GLU A 64 14.38 7.49 1.99
CA GLU A 64 14.57 7.40 3.45
C GLU A 64 13.52 6.51 4.13
N TYR A 65 12.72 5.78 3.35
CA TYR A 65 11.63 4.93 3.83
C TYR A 65 10.54 5.69 4.62
N ARG A 66 10.33 6.96 4.29
CA ARG A 66 9.23 7.77 4.82
C ARG A 66 8.07 7.81 3.84
N VAL A 67 6.85 7.77 4.36
CA VAL A 67 5.62 7.87 3.55
C VAL A 67 5.61 9.17 2.77
N LEU A 68 5.46 9.08 1.47
CA LEU A 68 5.17 10.20 0.57
C LEU A 68 3.67 10.39 0.43
N ARG A 69 2.98 9.31 0.05
CA ARG A 69 1.56 9.32 -0.30
C ARG A 69 0.95 7.93 -0.16
N THR A 70 -0.37 7.90 -0.08
CA THR A 70 -1.18 6.68 -0.04
C THR A 70 -2.19 6.71 -1.16
N THR A 71 -2.36 5.59 -1.86
CA THR A 71 -3.34 5.45 -2.94
C THR A 71 -4.21 4.23 -2.67
N THR A 72 -5.51 4.34 -2.95
CA THR A 72 -6.43 3.20 -2.89
C THR A 72 -7.05 3.04 -4.26
N GLY A 73 -7.09 1.81 -4.77
CA GLY A 73 -7.68 1.53 -6.06
C GLY A 73 -8.08 0.06 -6.18
N PRO A 74 -8.73 -0.33 -7.29
CA PRO A 74 -8.83 -1.73 -7.64
C PRO A 74 -7.43 -2.35 -7.74
N ASP A 75 -7.31 -3.67 -7.54
CA ASP A 75 -6.03 -4.37 -7.76
C ASP A 75 -5.65 -4.27 -9.25
N GLN A 76 -4.91 -3.21 -9.61
CA GLN A 76 -4.47 -2.95 -11.00
C GLN A 76 -3.21 -3.71 -11.39
N ASP A 77 -2.54 -4.37 -10.44
CA ASP A 77 -1.44 -5.29 -10.74
C ASP A 77 -1.94 -6.53 -11.52
N ALA A 78 -3.24 -6.86 -11.42
CA ALA A 78 -3.92 -7.79 -12.34
C ALA A 78 -4.08 -7.23 -13.77
N MET A 79 -3.93 -5.91 -13.96
CA MET A 79 -4.17 -5.19 -15.21
C MET A 79 -2.88 -4.76 -15.92
N GLU A 80 -1.78 -4.51 -15.19
CA GLU A 80 -0.53 -3.94 -15.73
C GLU A 80 0.47 -4.95 -16.34
N HIS A 81 0.17 -6.26 -16.36
CA HIS A 81 0.86 -7.21 -17.27
C HIS A 81 0.45 -7.05 -18.76
N GLN A 82 -0.15 -5.92 -19.13
CA GLN A 82 -0.46 -5.52 -20.50
C GLN A 82 0.19 -4.18 -20.85
N GLY A 83 1.52 -4.15 -20.87
CA GLY A 83 2.28 -3.05 -21.45
C GLY A 83 3.54 -3.61 -22.07
N LYS A 84 3.41 -4.13 -23.29
CA LYS A 84 4.54 -4.55 -24.14
C LYS A 84 5.40 -3.37 -24.55
#